data_AF-A0A323VHY7-F1
#
_entry.id   AF-A0A323VHY7-F1
#
_cell.length_a   1.000
_cell.length_b   1.000
_cell.length_c   1.000
_cell.angle_alpha   90.00
_cell.angle_beta   90.00
_cell.angle_gamma   90.00
#
_symmetry.space_group_name_H-M   'P 1'
#
loop_
_entity.id
_entity.type
_entity.pdbx_description
1 polymer ?
#
loop_
_entity_poly.entity_id
_entity_poly.type
_entity_poly.pdbx_seq_one_letter_code
_entity_poly.pdbx_strand_id
1 'polypeptide(L)'
;MADLEAMRRFGLVLEMAEAAGDGDWAAWTRVLAGLDEDTRADVVRQSSLVIAMLCQREAERRGVTRDGFLAMFRAEVMEALG
;
A
#
# COMPACT_ATOMS: atom_id res chain seq x y z
N MET A 1 -10.91 23.88 -0.69
CA MET A 1 -11.71 22.70 -1.09
C MET A 1 -10.82 21.53 -1.47
N ALA A 2 -9.85 21.70 -2.38
CA ALA A 2 -8.93 20.63 -2.77
C ALA A 2 -8.14 20.01 -1.60
N ASP A 3 -7.69 20.81 -0.63
CA ASP A 3 -6.91 20.30 0.52
C ASP A 3 -7.72 19.42 1.47
N LEU A 4 -9.00 19.73 1.69
CA LEU A 4 -9.88 18.93 2.56
C LEU A 4 -10.22 17.57 1.93
N GLU A 5 -10.43 17.56 0.62
CA GLU A 5 -10.65 16.34 -0.17
C GLU A 5 -9.40 15.45 -0.14
N ALA A 6 -8.22 16.03 -0.34
CA ALA A 6 -6.94 15.32 -0.28
C ALA A 6 -6.66 14.74 1.12
N MET A 7 -6.94 15.50 2.19
CA MET A 7 -6.81 15.00 3.57
C MET A 7 -7.78 13.86 3.86
N ARG A 8 -9.01 13.90 3.31
CA ARG A 8 -9.99 12.83 3.47
C ARG A 8 -9.56 11.54 2.75
N ARG A 9 -9.00 11.66 1.54
CA ARG A 9 -8.43 10.54 0.79
C ARG A 9 -7.23 9.93 1.50
N PHE A 10 -6.37 10.77 2.08
CA PHE A 10 -5.23 10.31 2.88
C PHE A 10 -5.65 9.60 4.18
N GLY A 11 -6.69 10.11 4.86
CA GLY A 11 -7.29 9.43 6.02
C GLY A 11 -7.81 8.03 5.67
N LEU A 12 -8.44 7.88 4.51
CA LEU A 12 -8.91 6.58 4.03
C LEU A 12 -7.75 5.60 3.80
N VAL A 13 -6.62 6.08 3.26
CA VAL A 13 -5.41 5.26 3.06
C VAL A 13 -4.82 4.81 4.41
N LEU A 14 -4.85 5.66 5.44
CA LEU A 14 -4.38 5.32 6.78
C LEU A 14 -5.27 4.28 7.47
N GLU A 15 -6.59 4.44 7.43
CA GLU A 15 -7.55 3.46 7.95
C GLU A 15 -7.41 2.10 7.23
N MET A 16 -7.16 2.14 5.91
CA MET A 16 -6.89 0.94 5.13
C MET A 16 -5.55 0.28 5.48
N ALA A 17 -4.51 1.07 5.80
CA ALA A 17 -3.21 0.55 6.23
C ALA A 17 -3.28 -0.05 7.64
N GLU A 18 -4.07 0.52 8.54
CA GLU A 18 -4.36 -0.01 9.87
C GLU A 18 -5.12 -1.35 9.78
N ALA A 19 -6.19 -1.41 8.98
CA ALA A 19 -6.94 -2.65 8.74
C ALA A 19 -6.09 -3.75 8.07
N ALA A 20 -5.18 -3.37 7.17
CA ALA A 20 -4.23 -4.31 6.57
C ALA A 20 -3.15 -4.79 7.56
N GLY A 21 -2.75 -3.94 8.51
CA GLY A 21 -1.82 -4.29 9.60
C GLY A 21 -2.39 -5.35 10.54
N ASP A 22 -3.70 -5.32 10.77
CA ASP A 22 -4.44 -6.36 11.50
C ASP A 22 -4.76 -7.60 10.65
N GLY A 23 -4.38 -7.60 9.38
CA GLY A 23 -4.63 -8.71 8.45
C GLY A 23 -6.09 -8.87 8.02
N ASP A 24 -6.95 -7.86 8.23
CA ASP A 24 -8.36 -7.90 7.81
C ASP A 24 -8.52 -7.52 6.34
N TRP A 25 -8.07 -8.43 5.48
CA TRP A 25 -8.17 -8.31 4.02
C TRP A 25 -9.62 -8.23 3.51
N ALA A 26 -10.59 -8.72 4.29
CA ALA A 26 -12.00 -8.69 3.95
C ALA A 26 -12.60 -7.29 4.16
N ALA A 27 -12.27 -6.62 5.28
CA ALA A 27 -12.60 -5.22 5.50
C ALA A 27 -11.94 -4.33 4.44
N TRP A 28 -10.68 -4.61 4.10
CA TRP A 28 -9.93 -3.89 3.06
C TRP A 28 -10.64 -3.94 1.69
N THR A 29 -11.03 -5.14 1.26
CA THR A 29 -11.74 -5.33 -0.01
C THR A 29 -13.10 -4.62 -0.01
N ARG A 30 -13.80 -4.60 1.12
CA ARG A 30 -15.11 -3.95 1.27
C ARG A 30 -15.02 -2.43 1.12
N VAL A 31 -14.01 -1.79 1.72
CA VAL A 31 -13.79 -0.35 1.59
C VAL A 31 -13.49 0.03 0.14
N LEU A 32 -12.58 -0.69 -0.52
CA LEU A 32 -12.24 -0.44 -1.93
C LEU A 32 -13.42 -0.62 -2.87
N ALA A 33 -14.26 -1.63 -2.63
CA ALA A 33 -15.44 -1.90 -3.44
C ALA A 33 -16.49 -0.77 -3.35
N GLY A 34 -16.51 -0.02 -2.25
CA GLY A 34 -17.41 1.13 -2.05
C GLY A 34 -16.96 2.44 -2.70
N LEU A 35 -15.73 2.50 -3.21
CA LEU A 35 -15.20 3.69 -3.90
C LEU A 35 -15.66 3.72 -5.37
N ASP A 36 -15.93 4.93 -5.86
CA ASP A 36 -16.07 5.17 -7.31
C ASP A 36 -14.73 4.95 -8.05
N GLU A 37 -14.81 4.85 -9.38
CA GLU A 37 -13.67 4.47 -10.23
C GLU A 37 -12.50 5.47 -10.11
N ASP A 38 -12.78 6.76 -10.11
CA ASP A 38 -11.76 7.82 -10.05
C ASP A 38 -11.09 7.83 -8.67
N THR A 39 -11.87 7.77 -7.61
CA THR A 39 -11.36 7.72 -6.23
C THR A 39 -10.53 6.45 -6.00
N ARG A 40 -10.97 5.31 -6.53
CA ARG A 40 -10.22 4.05 -6.43
C ARG A 40 -8.90 4.12 -7.18
N ALA A 41 -8.89 4.68 -8.40
CA ALA A 41 -7.67 4.86 -9.19
C ALA A 41 -6.67 5.77 -8.47
N ASP A 42 -7.15 6.85 -7.83
CA ASP A 42 -6.32 7.75 -7.04
C ASP A 42 -5.73 7.06 -5.80
N VAL A 43 -6.54 6.31 -5.05
CA VAL A 43 -6.08 5.55 -3.87
C VAL A 43 -5.01 4.53 -4.27
N VAL A 44 -5.23 3.78 -5.36
CA VAL A 44 -4.24 2.82 -5.88
C VAL A 44 -2.94 3.53 -6.28
N ARG A 45 -3.04 4.67 -6.97
CA ARG A 45 -1.88 5.45 -7.41
C ARG A 45 -1.06 5.97 -6.23
N GLN A 46 -1.71 6.54 -5.22
CA GLN A 46 -1.05 7.06 -4.02
C GLN A 46 -0.45 5.94 -3.18
N SER A 47 -1.19 4.85 -2.97
CA SER A 47 -0.68 3.67 -2.25
C SER A 47 0.53 3.06 -2.95
N SER A 48 0.53 2.98 -4.28
CA SER A 48 1.67 2.49 -5.06
C SER A 48 2.92 3.36 -4.89
N LEU A 49 2.76 4.68 -4.80
CA LEU A 49 3.86 5.61 -4.55
C LEU A 49 4.44 5.42 -3.14
N VAL A 50 3.58 5.32 -2.13
CA VAL A 50 3.99 5.06 -0.74
C VAL A 50 4.73 3.73 -0.64
N ILE A 51 4.18 2.66 -1.23
CA ILE A 51 4.83 1.34 -1.27
C ILE A 51 6.19 1.43 -1.96
N ALA A 52 6.29 2.10 -3.12
CA ALA A 52 7.56 2.28 -3.81
C ALA A 52 8.61 3.02 -2.95
N MET A 53 8.20 4.05 -2.21
CA MET A 53 9.07 4.76 -1.27
C MET A 53 9.52 3.89 -0.09
N LEU A 54 8.61 3.08 0.47
CA LEU A 54 8.93 2.14 1.54
C LEU A 54 9.90 1.06 1.06
N CYS A 55 9.67 0.48 -0.12
CA CYS A 55 10.59 -0.49 -0.73
C CYS A 55 11.97 0.12 -1.00
N GLN A 56 12.02 1.37 -1.47
CA GLN A 56 13.29 2.08 -1.70
C GLN A 56 14.06 2.27 -0.39
N ARG A 57 13.39 2.79 0.65
CA ARG A 57 13.99 2.99 1.98
C ARG A 57 14.50 1.69 2.59
N GLU A 58 13.74 0.61 2.42
CA GLU A 58 14.12 -0.70 2.95
C GLU A 58 15.29 -1.32 2.17
N ALA A 59 15.33 -1.15 0.85
CA ALA A 59 16.47 -1.55 0.04
C ALA A 59 17.76 -0.82 0.46
N GLU A 60 17.69 0.50 0.68
CA GLU A 60 18.79 1.30 1.21
C GLU A 60 19.25 0.80 2.59
N ARG A 61 18.30 0.52 3.50
CA ARG A 61 18.59 -0.02 4.84
C ARG A 61 19.34 -1.37 4.77
N ARG A 62 19.01 -2.20 3.80
CA ARG A 62 19.63 -3.53 3.59
C ARG A 62 20.87 -3.47 2.68
N GLY A 63 21.23 -2.31 2.15
CA GLY A 63 22.39 -2.14 1.26
C GLY A 63 22.22 -2.83 -0.11
N VAL A 64 20.98 -2.98 -0.58
CA VAL A 64 20.65 -3.62 -1.87
C VAL A 64 19.95 -2.65 -2.81
N THR A 65 19.82 -3.01 -4.09
CA THR A 65 18.98 -2.27 -5.02
C THR A 65 17.50 -2.53 -4.73
N ARG A 66 16.63 -1.57 -5.07
CA ARG A 66 15.18 -1.71 -4.93
C ARG A 66 14.65 -2.98 -5.61
N ASP A 67 15.12 -3.26 -6.82
CA ASP A 67 14.68 -4.43 -7.57
C ASP A 67 15.18 -5.74 -6.91
N GLY A 68 16.39 -5.72 -6.33
CA GLY A 68 16.90 -6.81 -5.50
C GLY A 68 16.06 -7.05 -4.24
N PHE A 69 15.69 -5.98 -3.54
CA PHE A 69 14.77 -6.06 -2.39
C PHE A 69 13.41 -6.65 -2.79
N LEU A 70 12.81 -6.18 -3.89
CA LEU A 70 11.52 -6.70 -4.35
C LEU A 70 11.58 -8.18 -4.72
N ALA A 71 12.69 -8.64 -5.32
CA ALA A 71 12.90 -10.05 -5.62
C ALA A 71 12.99 -10.90 -4.34
N MET A 72 13.74 -10.43 -3.34
CA MET A 72 13.85 -11.09 -2.03
C MET A 72 12.50 -11.14 -1.31
N PHE A 73 11.80 -10.01 -1.22
CA PHE A 73 10.49 -9.92 -0.57
C PHE A 73 9.47 -10.86 -1.22
N ARG A 74 9.44 -10.95 -2.57
CA ARG A 74 8.57 -11.90 -3.27
C ARG A 74 8.90 -13.35 -2.92
N ALA A 75 10.19 -13.69 -2.82
CA ALA A 75 10.61 -15.04 -2.44
C ALA A 75 10.17 -15.38 -1.01
N GLU A 76 10.42 -14.47 -0.04
CA GLU A 76 10.01 -14.60 1.36
C GLU A 76 8.49 -14.80 1.50
N VAL A 77 7.69 -14.01 0.78
CA VAL A 77 6.23 -14.13 0.78
C VAL A 77 5.76 -15.46 0.17
N MET A 78 6.34 -15.88 -0.95
CA MET A 78 5.97 -17.16 -1.58
C MET A 78 6.35 -18.38 -0.72
N GLU A 79 7.45 -18.29 0.03
CA GLU A 79 7.85 -19.31 1.00
C GLU A 79 6.88 -19.37 2.18
N ALA A 80 6.42 -18.23 2.70
CA ALA A 80 5.47 -18.18 3.80
C ALA A 80 4.04 -18.65 3.44
N LEU A 81 3.72 -18.74 2.14
CA LEU A 81 2.43 -19.19 1.63
C LEU A 81 2.41 -20.69 1.23
N GLY A 82 3.57 -21.35 1.21
CA GLY A 82 3.72 -22.79 0.92
C GLY A 82 3.62 -23.65 2.17
#